data_AF-A0A352W8E5-F1
#
_entry.id   AF-A0A352W8E5-F1
#
_cell.length_a   1.000
_cell.length_b   1.000
_cell.length_c   1.000
_cell.angle_alpha   90.00
_cell.angle_beta   90.00
_cell.angle_gamma   90.00
#
_symmetry.space_group_name_H-M   'P 1'
#
loop_
_entity.id
_entity.type
_entity.pdbx_description
1 polymer ?
#
loop_
_entity_poly.entity_id
_entity_poly.type
_entity_poly.pdbx_seq_one_letter_code
_entity_poly.pdbx_strand_id
1 'polypeptide(L)'
;EEKRNDYDYYEPLTTHDSSLSPAIFSVMASELGYYNKAYRYFCSSARMDLDDLYGNTDSGIHAANMAGSWLALVCGFGGMRVYDGVLHFRPYLPAEWQHFSFRVTFRGRLLEVSTESAHVTYRLLAGEPLAFKHYDTQIELSEEQIQKLPYSGRPGHDK
;
A
#
# COMPACT_ATOMS: atom_id res chain seq x y z
N GLU A 1 -4.62 8.33 17.18
CA GLU A 1 -4.16 7.88 18.51
C GLU A 1 -4.66 6.46 18.78
N GLU A 2 -5.97 6.21 18.72
CA GLU A 2 -6.58 4.87 18.90
C GLU A 2 -5.91 3.75 18.09
N LYS A 3 -5.84 3.88 16.75
CA LYS A 3 -5.18 2.89 15.88
C LYS A 3 -3.73 2.58 16.29
N ARG A 4 -3.00 3.57 16.81
CA ARG A 4 -1.60 3.40 17.25
C ARG A 4 -1.57 2.56 18.52
N ASN A 5 -2.40 2.92 19.49
CA ASN A 5 -2.50 2.20 20.76
C ASN A 5 -2.93 0.74 20.55
N ASP A 6 -3.91 0.50 19.68
CA ASP A 6 -4.35 -0.86 19.34
C ASP A 6 -3.23 -1.65 18.65
N TYR A 7 -2.55 -1.05 17.67
CA TYR A 7 -1.45 -1.71 16.97
C TYR A 7 -0.31 -2.06 17.93
N ASP A 8 0.14 -1.10 18.74
CA ASP A 8 1.25 -1.28 19.68
C ASP A 8 0.93 -2.32 20.77
N TYR A 9 -0.35 -2.49 21.11
CA TYR A 9 -0.80 -3.51 22.04
C TYR A 9 -0.90 -4.90 21.39
N TYR A 10 -1.60 -5.02 20.25
CA TYR A 10 -1.93 -6.32 19.67
C TYR A 10 -0.81 -6.91 18.81
N GLU A 11 0.03 -6.10 18.16
CA GLU A 11 1.11 -6.61 17.32
C GLU A 11 2.08 -7.55 18.05
N PRO A 12 2.68 -7.19 19.21
CA PRO A 12 3.60 -8.10 19.91
C PRO A 12 2.91 -9.35 20.47
N LEU A 13 1.58 -9.37 20.58
CA LEU A 13 0.79 -10.51 21.07
C LEU A 13 0.33 -11.43 19.93
N THR A 14 0.39 -10.98 18.68
CA THR A 14 -0.11 -11.72 17.53
C THR A 14 0.97 -12.67 17.00
N THR A 15 0.68 -13.97 17.00
CA THR A 15 1.63 -15.00 16.50
C THR A 15 1.78 -15.01 14.99
N HIS A 16 0.80 -14.43 14.28
CA HIS A 16 0.70 -14.47 12.82
C HIS A 16 0.66 -15.89 12.25
N ASP A 17 -0.02 -16.84 12.93
CA ASP A 17 -0.18 -18.22 12.42
C ASP A 17 -1.14 -18.32 11.22
N SER A 18 -1.94 -17.27 10.99
CA SER A 18 -2.82 -17.18 9.82
C SER A 18 -2.16 -16.37 8.71
N SER A 19 -2.20 -16.90 7.49
CA SER A 19 -1.58 -16.28 6.30
C SER A 19 -2.18 -14.90 5.97
N LEU A 20 -3.39 -14.62 6.43
CA LEU A 20 -4.07 -13.33 6.28
C LEU A 20 -3.46 -12.22 7.14
N SER A 21 -2.72 -12.58 8.19
CA SER A 21 -2.31 -11.63 9.22
C SER A 21 -1.25 -10.63 8.74
N PRO A 22 -0.10 -11.05 8.14
CA PRO A 22 0.99 -10.13 7.83
C PRO A 22 0.56 -8.97 6.92
N ALA A 23 -0.27 -9.23 5.90
CA ALA A 23 -0.74 -8.20 4.98
C ALA A 23 -1.47 -7.04 5.69
N ILE A 24 -2.35 -7.35 6.64
CA ILE A 24 -3.13 -6.34 7.37
C ILE A 24 -2.23 -5.55 8.32
N PHE A 25 -1.31 -6.23 9.01
CA PHE A 25 -0.32 -5.56 9.84
C PHE A 25 0.61 -4.65 9.02
N SER A 26 0.96 -5.05 7.79
CA SER A 26 1.68 -4.19 6.85
C SER A 26 0.91 -2.90 6.54
N VAL A 27 -0.38 -3.01 6.16
CA VAL A 27 -1.24 -1.86 5.86
C VAL A 27 -1.37 -0.91 7.05
N MET A 28 -1.56 -1.46 8.26
CA MET A 28 -1.70 -0.64 9.48
C MET A 28 -0.38 0.02 9.87
N ALA A 29 0.73 -0.70 9.81
CA ALA A 29 2.07 -0.16 10.05
C ALA A 29 2.39 0.98 9.08
N SER A 30 2.07 0.82 7.79
CA SER A 30 2.19 1.88 6.78
C SER A 30 1.40 3.13 7.17
N GLU A 31 0.14 2.97 7.60
CA GLU A 31 -0.72 4.09 7.98
C GLU A 31 -0.23 4.81 9.25
N LEU A 32 0.34 4.07 10.20
CA LEU A 32 0.85 4.59 11.47
C LEU A 32 2.26 5.19 11.39
N GLY A 33 2.93 5.02 10.25
CA GLY A 33 4.29 5.47 10.02
C GLY A 33 5.38 4.53 10.54
N TYR A 34 5.06 3.27 10.82
CA TYR A 34 6.03 2.23 11.21
C TYR A 34 6.59 1.54 9.97
N TYR A 35 7.30 2.29 9.15
CA TYR A 35 7.59 1.88 7.77
C TYR A 35 8.53 0.67 7.68
N ASN A 36 9.47 0.53 8.61
CA ASN A 36 10.33 -0.65 8.67
C ASN A 36 9.52 -1.92 9.02
N LYS A 37 8.54 -1.81 9.93
CA LYS A 37 7.60 -2.91 10.24
C LYS A 37 6.73 -3.22 9.03
N ALA A 38 6.18 -2.19 8.39
CA ALA A 38 5.32 -2.34 7.22
C ALA A 38 6.02 -3.12 6.09
N TYR A 39 7.29 -2.78 5.81
CA TYR A 39 8.07 -3.47 4.79
C TYR A 39 8.35 -4.94 5.14
N ARG A 40 8.72 -5.23 6.40
CA ARG A 40 8.92 -6.62 6.86
C ARG A 40 7.65 -7.46 6.69
N TYR A 41 6.51 -6.95 7.14
CA TYR A 41 5.23 -7.65 7.00
C TYR A 41 4.80 -7.82 5.54
N PHE A 42 5.05 -6.83 4.68
CA PHE A 42 4.84 -6.95 3.25
C PHE A 42 5.67 -8.10 2.66
N CYS A 43 6.97 -8.18 3.00
CA CYS A 43 7.84 -9.26 2.53
C CYS A 43 7.35 -10.64 3.00
N SER A 44 6.95 -10.77 4.28
CA SER A 44 6.37 -12.02 4.79
C SER A 44 5.12 -12.42 4.02
N SER A 45 4.25 -11.47 3.66
CA SER A 45 3.05 -11.74 2.87
C SER A 45 3.37 -12.08 1.41
N ALA A 46 4.17 -11.26 0.72
CA ALA A 46 4.49 -11.44 -0.70
C ALA A 46 5.35 -12.67 -1.00
N ARG A 47 6.13 -13.16 -0.01
CA ARG A 47 7.06 -14.28 -0.20
C ARG A 47 6.65 -15.55 0.54
N MET A 48 5.49 -15.56 1.22
CA MET A 48 5.06 -16.65 2.09
C MET A 48 5.22 -18.05 1.47
N ASP A 49 4.58 -18.26 0.31
CA ASP A 49 4.61 -19.54 -0.40
C ASP A 49 5.95 -19.78 -1.09
N LEU A 50 6.62 -18.71 -1.55
CA LEU A 50 7.91 -18.83 -2.24
C LEU A 50 9.05 -19.27 -1.31
N ASP A 51 9.00 -18.82 -0.06
CA ASP A 51 9.99 -19.13 0.98
C ASP A 51 9.50 -20.22 1.96
N ASP A 52 8.32 -20.79 1.70
CA ASP A 52 7.64 -21.78 2.54
C ASP A 52 7.62 -21.40 4.04
N LEU A 53 7.26 -20.15 4.34
CA LEU A 53 7.39 -19.59 5.68
C LEU A 53 6.60 -20.35 6.76
N TYR A 54 5.54 -21.06 6.36
CA TYR A 54 4.69 -21.86 7.24
C TYR A 54 4.95 -23.38 7.12
N GLY A 55 5.87 -23.80 6.25
CA GLY A 55 6.23 -25.22 6.10
C GLY A 55 5.11 -26.11 5.54
N ASN A 56 4.15 -25.52 4.82
CA ASN A 56 2.94 -26.20 4.33
C ASN A 56 2.53 -25.76 2.92
N THR A 57 3.42 -25.12 2.16
CA THR A 57 3.13 -24.70 0.77
C THR A 57 2.89 -25.90 -0.15
N ASP A 58 3.47 -27.06 0.19
CA ASP A 58 3.23 -28.33 -0.51
C ASP A 58 1.75 -28.77 -0.48
N SER A 59 1.03 -28.33 0.54
CA SER A 59 -0.40 -28.58 0.75
C SER A 59 -1.29 -27.61 -0.04
N GLY A 60 -0.70 -26.57 -0.65
CA GLY A 60 -1.37 -25.61 -1.51
C GLY A 60 -0.92 -24.16 -1.26
N ILE A 61 -1.20 -23.29 -2.22
CA ILE A 61 -0.91 -21.85 -2.12
C ILE A 61 -1.88 -21.15 -1.18
N HIS A 62 -1.42 -20.11 -0.50
CA HIS A 62 -2.26 -19.26 0.33
C HIS A 62 -2.90 -18.14 -0.50
N ALA A 63 -3.88 -18.51 -1.36
CA ALA A 63 -4.47 -17.59 -2.34
C ALA A 63 -5.02 -16.27 -1.74
N ALA A 64 -5.61 -16.33 -0.54
CA ALA A 64 -6.08 -15.14 0.16
C ALA A 64 -4.93 -14.20 0.58
N ASN A 65 -3.79 -14.76 1.00
CA ASN A 65 -2.59 -13.98 1.31
C ASN A 65 -1.96 -13.40 0.03
N MET A 66 -2.00 -14.08 -1.11
CA MET A 66 -1.56 -13.49 -2.38
C MET A 66 -2.34 -12.20 -2.68
N ALA A 67 -3.66 -12.19 -2.49
CA ALA A 67 -4.46 -10.97 -2.59
C ALA A 67 -4.07 -9.94 -1.51
N GLY A 68 -3.74 -10.41 -0.30
CA GLY A 68 -3.18 -9.60 0.78
C GLY A 68 -1.90 -8.85 0.41
N SER A 69 -1.00 -9.46 -0.37
CA SER A 69 0.24 -8.81 -0.81
C SER A 69 -0.04 -7.57 -1.69
N TRP A 70 -1.04 -7.65 -2.57
CA TRP A 70 -1.51 -6.52 -3.35
C TRP A 70 -2.12 -5.43 -2.47
N LEU A 71 -2.92 -5.80 -1.45
CA LEU A 71 -3.47 -4.84 -0.48
C LEU A 71 -2.36 -4.13 0.29
N ALA A 72 -1.33 -4.84 0.76
CA ALA A 72 -0.20 -4.24 1.46
C ALA A 72 0.54 -3.22 0.57
N LEU A 73 0.72 -3.50 -0.72
CA LEU A 73 1.32 -2.53 -1.65
C LEU A 73 0.40 -1.34 -1.92
N VAL A 74 -0.87 -1.56 -2.26
CA VAL A 74 -1.77 -0.50 -2.74
C VAL A 74 -2.40 0.30 -1.60
N CYS A 75 -2.93 -0.40 -0.59
CA CYS A 75 -3.53 0.22 0.58
C CYS A 75 -2.49 0.57 1.66
N GLY A 76 -1.37 -0.14 1.74
CA GLY A 76 -0.25 0.22 2.63
C GLY A 76 0.63 1.28 1.98
N PHE A 77 1.52 0.89 1.07
CA PHE A 77 2.53 1.79 0.49
C PHE A 77 1.93 2.88 -0.40
N GLY A 78 0.90 2.57 -1.18
CA GLY A 78 0.16 3.55 -1.98
C GLY A 78 -0.79 4.42 -1.15
N GLY A 79 -1.05 4.04 0.11
CA GLY A 79 -1.97 4.73 1.00
C GLY A 79 -3.38 4.87 0.42
N MET A 80 -3.81 3.96 -0.46
CA MET A 80 -5.08 4.07 -1.15
C MET A 80 -6.25 3.86 -0.18
N ARG A 81 -7.20 4.80 -0.16
CA ARG A 81 -8.47 4.70 0.56
C ARG A 81 -9.61 5.28 -0.27
N VAL A 82 -10.84 4.89 0.03
CA VAL A 82 -12.05 5.53 -0.49
C VAL A 82 -12.84 6.09 0.69
N TYR A 83 -13.03 7.41 0.71
CA TYR A 83 -13.83 8.11 1.71
C TYR A 83 -14.89 8.93 0.99
N ASP A 84 -16.15 8.80 1.40
CA ASP A 84 -17.30 9.52 0.81
C ASP A 84 -17.35 9.43 -0.73
N GLY A 85 -16.93 8.28 -1.28
CA GLY A 85 -16.91 8.02 -2.71
C GLY A 85 -15.77 8.68 -3.49
N VAL A 86 -14.79 9.29 -2.81
CA VAL A 86 -13.58 9.90 -3.38
C VAL A 86 -12.38 8.99 -3.14
N LEU A 87 -11.51 8.84 -4.15
CA LEU A 87 -10.22 8.16 -3.99
C LEU A 87 -9.22 9.07 -3.27
N HIS A 88 -8.51 8.51 -2.30
CA HIS A 88 -7.42 9.16 -1.58
C HIS A 88 -6.15 8.34 -1.70
N PHE A 89 -5.02 9.02 -1.84
CA PHE A 89 -3.69 8.43 -1.86
C PHE A 89 -2.78 9.18 -0.88
N ARG A 90 -2.07 8.44 -0.03
CA ARG A 90 -0.98 8.94 0.82
C ARG A 90 0.26 8.08 0.63
N PRO A 91 0.83 8.04 -0.58
CA PRO A 91 1.85 7.07 -0.92
C PRO A 91 3.19 7.41 -0.27
N TYR A 92 4.00 6.40 0.03
CA TYR A 92 5.39 6.57 0.42
C TYR A 92 6.25 5.50 -0.24
N LEU A 93 7.55 5.78 -0.39
CA LEU A 93 8.50 4.82 -0.94
C LEU A 93 9.22 4.08 0.19
N PRO A 94 9.11 2.73 0.29
CA PRO A 94 9.95 1.94 1.19
C PRO A 94 11.44 2.21 0.94
N ALA A 95 12.26 2.20 1.99
CA ALA A 95 13.67 2.58 1.91
C ALA A 95 14.48 1.68 0.96
N GLU A 96 14.04 0.43 0.83
CA GLU A 96 14.62 -0.66 0.05
C GLU A 96 14.35 -0.53 -1.45
N TRP A 97 13.40 0.32 -1.86
CA TRP A 97 12.97 0.45 -3.25
C TRP A 97 13.43 1.76 -3.91
N GLN A 98 13.53 1.73 -5.23
CA GLN A 98 13.80 2.93 -6.05
C GLN A 98 12.50 3.53 -6.59
N HIS A 99 11.57 2.66 -6.98
CA HIS A 99 10.25 3.01 -7.46
C HIS A 99 9.28 1.84 -7.26
N PHE A 100 7.99 2.11 -7.28
CA PHE A 100 6.95 1.10 -7.54
C PHE A 100 5.77 1.75 -8.26
N SER A 101 4.98 0.95 -8.95
CA SER A 101 3.75 1.41 -9.58
C SER A 101 2.65 0.37 -9.48
N PHE A 102 1.41 0.84 -9.52
CA PHE A 102 0.23 0.00 -9.58
C PHE A 102 -0.88 0.67 -10.38
N ARG A 103 -1.89 -0.11 -10.75
CA ARG A 103 -3.08 0.37 -11.43
C ARG A 103 -4.32 0.01 -10.64
N VAL A 104 -5.30 0.91 -10.63
CA VAL A 104 -6.60 0.69 -10.02
C VAL A 104 -7.69 1.12 -10.99
N THR A 105 -8.74 0.29 -11.09
CA THR A 105 -9.96 0.69 -11.81
C THR A 105 -10.97 1.18 -10.78
N PHE A 106 -11.41 2.43 -10.92
CA PHE A 106 -12.38 3.04 -10.02
C PHE A 106 -13.52 3.66 -10.82
N ARG A 107 -14.74 3.14 -10.66
CA ARG A 107 -15.94 3.61 -11.36
C ARG A 107 -15.72 3.74 -12.88
N GLY A 108 -15.13 2.70 -13.49
CA GLY A 108 -14.85 2.63 -14.93
C GLY A 108 -13.62 3.41 -15.40
N ARG A 109 -12.84 4.00 -14.49
CA ARG A 109 -11.65 4.81 -14.81
C ARG A 109 -10.39 4.06 -14.40
N LEU A 110 -9.44 3.87 -15.32
CA LEU A 110 -8.19 3.16 -15.05
C LEU A 110 -7.09 4.17 -14.70
N LEU A 111 -6.74 4.26 -13.42
CA LEU A 111 -5.69 5.13 -12.92
C LEU A 111 -4.41 4.33 -12.69
N GLU A 112 -3.28 4.84 -13.20
CA GLU A 112 -1.94 4.38 -12.84
C GLU A 112 -1.32 5.35 -11.84
N VAL A 113 -0.69 4.78 -10.81
CA VAL A 113 0.02 5.51 -9.76
C VAL A 113 1.44 4.98 -9.70
N SER A 114 2.42 5.87 -9.84
CA SER A 114 3.85 5.55 -9.80
C SER A 114 4.53 6.38 -8.73
N THR A 115 5.18 5.74 -7.77
CA THR A 115 5.87 6.39 -6.66
C THR A 115 7.38 6.24 -6.82
N GLU A 116 8.09 7.36 -6.80
CA GLU A 116 9.54 7.46 -6.89
C GLU A 116 10.09 8.29 -5.71
N SER A 117 11.42 8.36 -5.57
CA SER A 117 12.05 8.95 -4.38
C SER A 117 11.71 10.42 -4.09
N ALA A 118 11.24 11.18 -5.10
CA ALA A 118 10.95 12.62 -4.95
C ALA A 118 9.51 13.01 -5.36
N HIS A 119 8.77 12.12 -6.01
CA HIS A 119 7.49 12.47 -6.60
C HIS A 119 6.59 11.26 -6.79
N VAL A 120 5.30 11.56 -6.93
CA VAL A 120 4.28 10.60 -7.33
C VAL A 120 3.70 11.07 -8.66
N THR A 121 3.61 10.14 -9.60
CA THR A 121 3.03 10.38 -10.92
C THR A 121 1.68 9.68 -11.00
N TYR A 122 0.66 10.43 -11.37
CA TYR A 122 -0.68 9.93 -11.65
C TYR A 122 -0.94 10.04 -13.15
N ARG A 123 -1.47 8.97 -13.74
CA ARG A 123 -1.86 8.94 -15.16
C ARG A 123 -3.21 8.26 -15.32
N LEU A 124 -4.18 8.97 -15.89
CA LEU A 124 -5.47 8.37 -16.26
C LEU A 124 -5.30 7.68 -17.61
N LEU A 125 -5.30 6.35 -17.59
CA LEU A 125 -5.06 5.51 -18.76
C LEU A 125 -6.31 5.26 -19.60
N ALA A 126 -7.49 5.34 -18.99
CA ALA A 126 -8.78 5.17 -19.66
C ALA A 126 -9.93 5.74 -18.82
N GLY A 127 -10.93 6.29 -19.51
CA GLY A 127 -12.20 6.72 -18.94
C GLY A 127 -12.32 8.23 -18.70
N GLU A 128 -13.50 8.64 -18.24
CA GLU A 128 -13.83 10.05 -17.97
C GLU A 128 -12.94 10.69 -16.89
N PRO A 129 -12.79 12.04 -16.88
CA PRO A 129 -12.02 12.74 -15.87
C PRO A 129 -12.29 12.26 -14.44
N LEU A 130 -11.22 12.19 -13.66
CA LEU A 130 -11.22 11.66 -12.30
C LEU A 130 -10.75 12.72 -11.31
N ALA A 131 -11.60 13.03 -10.33
CA ALA A 131 -11.21 13.77 -9.15
C ALA A 131 -10.78 12.80 -8.02
N PHE A 132 -9.64 13.08 -7.39
CA PHE A 132 -9.10 12.31 -6.27
C PHE A 132 -8.29 13.22 -5.34
N LYS A 133 -7.86 12.70 -4.17
CA LYS A 133 -6.96 13.42 -3.27
C LYS A 133 -5.57 12.79 -3.24
N HIS A 134 -4.56 13.61 -3.45
CA HIS A 134 -3.18 13.32 -3.12
C HIS A 134 -2.87 14.01 -1.79
N TYR A 135 -2.71 13.21 -0.73
CA TYR A 135 -2.76 13.69 0.65
C TYR A 135 -4.01 14.54 0.90
N ASP A 136 -3.82 15.83 1.15
CA ASP A 136 -4.87 16.78 1.47
C ASP A 136 -5.24 17.66 0.26
N THR A 137 -4.52 17.49 -0.86
CA THR A 137 -4.71 18.25 -2.10
C THR A 137 -5.65 17.52 -3.05
N GLN A 138 -6.70 18.19 -3.50
CA GLN A 138 -7.58 17.69 -4.55
C GLN A 138 -6.94 17.84 -5.92
N ILE A 139 -7.01 16.77 -6.71
CA ILE A 139 -6.49 16.67 -8.07
C ILE A 139 -7.63 16.28 -8.98
N GLU A 140 -7.68 16.88 -10.16
CA GLU A 140 -8.53 16.46 -11.26
C GLU A 140 -7.64 16.09 -12.43
N LEU A 141 -7.89 14.94 -13.03
CA LEU A 141 -7.05 14.39 -14.09
C LEU A 141 -7.95 13.90 -15.23
N SER A 142 -7.74 14.42 -16.44
CA SER A 142 -8.36 13.89 -17.66
C SER A 142 -7.49 12.83 -18.32
N GLU A 143 -8.03 12.15 -19.32
CA GLU A 143 -7.29 11.16 -20.11
C GLU A 143 -6.05 11.82 -20.74
N GLU A 144 -4.98 11.02 -20.91
CA GLU A 144 -3.67 11.43 -21.44
C GLU A 144 -2.88 12.46 -20.59
N GLN A 145 -3.48 13.06 -19.56
CA GLN A 145 -2.78 13.93 -18.63
C GLN A 145 -1.90 13.13 -17.66
N ILE A 146 -0.75 13.71 -17.36
CA ILE A 146 0.19 13.20 -16.36
C ILE A 146 0.34 14.28 -15.29
N GLN A 147 -0.04 13.95 -14.06
CA GLN A 147 0.17 14.84 -12.92
C GLN A 147 1.32 14.31 -12.06
N LYS A 148 2.38 15.10 -11.98
CA LYS A 148 3.54 14.82 -11.12
C LYS A 148 3.47 15.72 -9.89
N LEU A 149 3.36 15.11 -8.72
CA LEU A 149 3.18 15.82 -7.45
C LEU A 149 4.36 15.55 -6.51
N PRO A 150 4.77 16.55 -5.72
CA PRO A 150 5.83 16.38 -4.76
C PRO A 150 5.41 15.39 -3.68
N TYR A 151 6.37 14.59 -3.25
CA TYR A 151 6.23 13.69 -2.13
C TYR A 151 7.05 14.22 -0.95
N SER A 152 6.50 14.18 0.26
CA SER A 152 7.18 14.61 1.48
C SER A 152 8.19 13.55 1.96
N GLY A 153 9.15 13.18 1.11
CA GLY A 153 10.39 12.46 1.44
C GLY A 153 10.25 11.05 2.01
N ARG A 154 11.25 10.19 1.72
CA ARG A 154 11.40 8.87 2.37
C ARG A 154 11.25 9.06 3.87
N PRO A 155 10.36 8.33 4.54
CA PRO A 155 10.36 8.38 5.98
C PRO A 155 11.74 7.94 6.50
N GLY A 156 12.30 8.72 7.43
CA GLY A 156 13.53 8.31 8.10
C GLY A 156 13.33 6.93 8.73
N HIS A 157 14.39 6.12 8.77
CA HIS A 157 14.34 4.85 9.51
C HIS A 157 13.82 5.13 10.92
N ASP A 158 12.78 4.39 11.31
CA ASP A 158 12.22 4.43 12.67
C ASP A 158 13.37 4.42 13.69
N LYS A 159 13.43 5.43 14.57
CA LYS A 159 14.41 5.50 15.66
C LYS A 159 14.10 4.47 16.75
#